data_AF-A0A9X9LB31-F1
#
_entry.id   AF-A0A9X9LB31-F1
#
_cell.length_a   1.000
_cell.length_b   1.000
_cell.length_c   1.000
_cell.angle_alpha   90.00
_cell.angle_beta   90.00
_cell.angle_gamma   90.00
#
_symmetry.space_group_name_H-M   'P 1'
#
loop_
_entity.id
_entity.type
_entity.pdbx_description
1 polymer ?
#
loop_
_entity_poly.entity_id
_entity_poly.type
_entity_poly.pdbx_seq_one_letter_code
_entity_poly.pdbx_strand_id
1 'polypeptide(L)'
;MISRLSLLSMILGLFISESAARYVCPGGKVFQDSDVRTRADEIYSLGEQLDSQRAGQTYYRGIKFVGSKNGDYYAYEGPFYPQEESDKTYKIQVVYQTQVAYLIEVTQSQGKYSESNCNRF
;
A
#
# COMPACT_ATOMS: atom_id res chain seq x y z
N MET A 1 -16.12 -12.44 53.53
CA MET A 1 -14.81 -12.12 52.92
C MET A 1 -14.21 -13.41 52.40
N ILE A 2 -14.36 -13.65 51.09
CA ILE A 2 -13.64 -14.68 50.34
C ILE A 2 -12.95 -13.92 49.19
N SER A 3 -11.69 -14.28 49.00
CA SER A 3 -10.64 -13.51 48.38
C SER A 3 -10.87 -13.18 46.91
N ARG A 4 -10.31 -12.03 46.54
CA ARG A 4 -10.09 -11.49 45.21
C ARG A 4 -9.21 -12.40 44.33
N LEU A 5 -9.67 -13.61 44.02
CA LEU A 5 -8.91 -14.57 43.20
C LEU A 5 -9.61 -14.95 41.88
N SER A 6 -10.81 -14.44 41.60
CA SER A 6 -11.54 -14.77 40.37
C SER A 6 -11.48 -13.70 39.28
N LEU A 7 -10.67 -12.65 39.45
CA LEU A 7 -10.50 -11.56 38.46
C LEU A 7 -9.26 -11.74 37.56
N LEU A 8 -8.52 -12.84 37.71
CA LEU A 8 -7.28 -13.11 36.97
C LEU A 8 -7.47 -14.07 35.77
N SER A 9 -8.63 -14.05 35.12
CA SER A 9 -8.92 -14.90 33.96
C SER A 9 -9.41 -14.11 32.73
N MET A 10 -9.14 -12.80 32.66
CA MET A 10 -9.51 -11.96 31.51
C MET A 10 -8.36 -11.57 30.58
N ILE A 11 -7.11 -11.88 30.92
CA ILE A 11 -5.98 -11.33 30.15
C ILE A 11 -4.87 -12.37 30.09
N LEU A 12 -5.03 -13.42 29.28
CA LEU A 12 -3.91 -14.16 28.69
C LEU A 12 -4.40 -15.24 27.73
N GLY A 13 -4.20 -14.98 26.45
CA GLY A 13 -3.89 -16.02 25.47
C GLY A 13 -5.01 -16.30 24.47
N LEU A 14 -4.81 -16.21 23.17
CA LEU A 14 -3.58 -16.07 22.42
C LEU A 14 -3.93 -15.40 21.10
N PHE A 15 -3.23 -14.29 20.83
CA PHE A 15 -2.69 -13.90 19.54
C PHE A 15 -3.13 -14.81 18.40
N ILE A 16 -4.11 -14.36 17.62
CA ILE A 16 -4.23 -14.82 16.25
C ILE A 16 -2.88 -14.46 15.64
N SER A 17 -2.00 -15.45 15.48
CA SER A 17 -0.82 -15.33 14.64
C SER A 17 -1.34 -15.19 13.22
N GLU A 18 -1.85 -14.00 12.89
CA GLU A 18 -1.82 -13.55 11.52
C GLU A 18 -0.35 -13.62 11.15
N SER A 19 -0.01 -14.62 10.34
CA SER A 19 1.25 -14.62 9.63
C SER A 19 1.34 -13.25 8.98
N ALA A 20 2.15 -12.36 9.56
CA ALA A 20 2.25 -10.98 9.14
C ALA A 20 2.91 -11.02 7.76
N ALA A 21 2.07 -11.07 6.73
CA ALA A 21 2.54 -11.00 5.38
C ALA A 21 3.34 -9.72 5.24
N ARG A 22 4.39 -9.76 4.44
CA ARG A 22 5.32 -8.64 4.31
C ARG A 22 5.71 -8.43 2.87
N TYR A 23 5.93 -7.17 2.53
CA TYR A 23 6.53 -6.79 1.27
C TYR A 23 8.03 -6.62 1.46
N VAL A 24 8.83 -7.28 0.63
CA VAL A 24 10.28 -7.12 0.58
C VAL A 24 10.64 -6.47 -0.74
N CYS A 25 11.14 -5.24 -0.68
CA CYS A 25 11.54 -4.47 -1.85
C CYS A 25 12.98 -4.83 -2.28
N PRO A 26 13.33 -4.65 -3.57
CA PRO A 26 14.68 -4.96 -4.07
C PRO A 26 15.81 -4.25 -3.32
N GLY A 27 15.59 -3.03 -2.86
CA GLY A 27 16.49 -2.27 -2.00
C GLY A 27 16.68 -2.83 -0.58
N GLY A 28 15.98 -3.91 -0.22
CA GLY A 28 16.07 -4.59 1.07
C GLY A 28 15.08 -4.10 2.14
N LYS A 29 14.27 -3.07 1.83
CA LYS A 29 13.24 -2.60 2.76
C LYS A 29 12.10 -3.59 2.89
N VAL A 30 11.59 -3.67 4.11
CA VAL A 30 10.50 -4.57 4.49
C VAL A 30 9.37 -3.74 5.05
N PHE A 31 8.16 -3.97 4.54
CA PHE A 31 6.94 -3.30 4.98
C PHE A 31 5.89 -4.33 5.36
N GLN A 32 5.08 -4.02 6.37
CA GLN A 32 3.97 -4.89 6.76
C GLN A 32 2.88 -4.84 5.69
N ASP A 33 2.29 -6.00 5.37
CA ASP A 33 1.15 -6.08 4.44
C ASP A 33 -0.03 -5.23 4.92
N SER A 34 -0.25 -5.14 6.24
CA SER A 34 -1.30 -4.30 6.84
C SER A 34 -1.17 -2.83 6.45
N ASP A 35 0.05 -2.29 6.46
CA ASP A 35 0.31 -0.88 6.16
C ASP A 35 0.11 -0.62 4.66
N VAL A 36 0.62 -1.53 3.82
CA VAL A 36 0.45 -1.47 2.37
C VAL A 36 -1.03 -1.58 1.99
N ARG A 37 -1.77 -2.50 2.61
CA ARG A 37 -3.21 -2.68 2.36
C ARG A 37 -4.02 -1.47 2.79
N THR A 38 -3.79 -0.96 4.00
CA THR A 38 -4.47 0.24 4.49
C THR A 38 -4.30 1.40 3.52
N ARG A 39 -3.08 1.63 3.04
CA ARG A 39 -2.82 2.71 2.08
C ARG A 39 -3.38 2.41 0.69
N ALA A 40 -3.38 1.16 0.24
CA ALA A 40 -3.99 0.75 -1.02
C ALA A 40 -5.51 1.02 -1.04
N ASP A 41 -6.21 0.67 0.04
CA ASP A 41 -7.64 0.89 0.17
C ASP A 41 -8.00 2.39 0.17
N GLU A 42 -7.15 3.21 0.79
CA GLU A 42 -7.26 4.67 0.75
C GLU A 42 -7.06 5.21 -0.69
N ILE A 43 -6.01 4.76 -1.38
CA ILE A 43 -5.73 5.16 -2.77
C ILE A 43 -6.89 4.75 -3.69
N TYR A 44 -7.44 3.56 -3.51
CA TYR A 44 -8.58 3.08 -4.28
C TYR A 44 -9.81 3.98 -4.07
N SER A 45 -10.17 4.21 -2.80
CA SER A 45 -11.33 5.01 -2.42
C SER A 45 -11.21 6.46 -2.93
N LEU A 46 -10.04 7.07 -2.77
CA LEU A 46 -9.75 8.41 -3.29
C LEU A 46 -9.75 8.41 -4.82
N GLY A 47 -9.14 7.42 -5.46
CA GLY A 47 -9.09 7.28 -6.91
C GLY A 47 -10.48 7.25 -7.53
N GLU A 48 -11.40 6.46 -6.97
CA GLU A 48 -12.80 6.42 -7.42
C GLU A 48 -13.50 7.76 -7.26
N GLN A 49 -13.34 8.42 -6.11
CA GLN A 49 -13.94 9.72 -5.84
C GLN A 49 -13.41 10.82 -6.79
N LEU A 50 -12.12 10.79 -7.09
CA LEU A 50 -11.42 11.82 -7.86
C LEU A 50 -11.52 11.63 -9.38
N ASP A 51 -11.79 10.41 -9.87
CA ASP A 51 -11.83 10.12 -11.31
C ASP A 51 -12.86 10.99 -12.06
N SER A 52 -14.02 11.26 -11.45
CA SER A 52 -15.04 12.14 -12.04
C SER A 52 -14.64 13.62 -12.06
N GLN A 53 -13.71 14.03 -11.21
CA GLN A 53 -13.31 15.43 -10.99
C GLN A 53 -12.06 15.82 -11.79
N ARG A 54 -11.23 14.85 -12.19
CA ARG A 54 -9.92 15.12 -12.82
C ARG A 54 -9.98 15.67 -14.24
N ALA A 55 -11.16 15.75 -14.86
CA ALA A 55 -11.36 16.31 -16.20
C ALA A 55 -10.37 15.79 -17.27
N GLY A 56 -10.11 14.48 -17.27
CA GLY A 56 -9.18 13.82 -18.21
C GLY A 56 -7.70 13.89 -17.83
N GLN A 57 -7.32 14.55 -16.73
CA GLN A 57 -5.94 14.57 -16.26
C GLN A 57 -5.47 13.19 -15.84
N THR A 58 -4.23 12.83 -16.17
CA THR A 58 -3.59 11.57 -15.75
C THR A 58 -3.02 11.63 -14.34
N TYR A 59 -3.02 12.81 -13.71
CA TYR A 59 -2.61 13.02 -12.33
C TYR A 59 -3.50 14.07 -11.68
N TYR A 60 -4.04 13.78 -10.50
CA TYR A 60 -4.89 14.70 -9.75
C TYR A 60 -4.73 14.48 -8.25
N ARG A 61 -4.40 15.56 -7.52
CA ARG A 61 -4.27 15.56 -6.04
C ARG A 61 -3.43 14.42 -5.46
N GLY A 62 -2.26 14.13 -6.04
CA GLY A 62 -1.39 13.08 -5.51
C GLY A 62 -1.67 11.68 -6.04
N ILE A 63 -2.77 11.48 -6.77
CA ILE A 63 -3.12 10.22 -7.40
C ILE A 63 -2.86 10.30 -8.91
N LYS A 64 -2.09 9.35 -9.42
CA LYS A 64 -1.91 9.15 -10.86
C LYS A 64 -2.89 8.08 -11.34
N PHE A 65 -3.48 8.33 -12.49
CA PHE A 65 -4.45 7.47 -13.14
C PHE A 65 -3.80 6.89 -14.39
N VAL A 66 -3.59 5.58 -14.39
CA VAL A 66 -2.85 4.88 -15.45
C VAL A 66 -3.81 4.01 -16.24
N GLY A 67 -3.72 4.08 -17.56
CA GLY A 67 -4.57 3.31 -18.48
C GLY A 67 -5.97 3.91 -18.66
N SER A 68 -6.95 3.05 -18.99
CA SER A 68 -8.32 3.44 -19.35
C SER A 68 -9.34 2.45 -18.78
N LYS A 69 -10.43 2.97 -18.18
CA LYS A 69 -11.53 2.14 -17.66
C LYS A 69 -12.19 1.24 -18.71
N ASN A 70 -12.12 1.64 -19.98
CA ASN A 70 -12.67 0.89 -21.11
C ASN A 70 -11.61 0.02 -21.80
N GLY A 71 -10.36 0.03 -21.33
CA GLY A 71 -9.29 -0.82 -21.83
C GLY A 71 -9.01 -1.98 -20.87
N ASP A 72 -8.02 -2.80 -21.24
CA ASP A 72 -7.64 -3.98 -20.44
C ASP A 72 -6.96 -3.63 -19.11
N TYR A 73 -6.55 -2.37 -18.94
CA TYR A 73 -5.82 -1.92 -17.78
C TYR A 73 -6.24 -0.53 -17.33
N TYR A 74 -6.60 -0.42 -16.06
CA TYR A 74 -6.81 0.84 -15.37
C TYR A 74 -6.40 0.72 -13.90
N ALA A 75 -5.61 1.67 -13.43
CA ALA A 75 -5.07 1.66 -12.07
C ALA A 75 -4.93 3.06 -11.48
N TYR A 76 -4.93 3.10 -10.15
CA TYR A 76 -4.62 4.27 -9.35
C TYR A 76 -3.24 4.09 -8.72
N GLU A 77 -2.35 5.05 -8.91
CA GLU A 77 -1.06 5.08 -8.20
C GLU A 77 -1.02 6.25 -7.22
N GLY A 78 -0.44 6.02 -6.06
CA GLY A 78 -0.21 7.07 -5.06
C GLY A 78 1.04 6.78 -4.23
N PRO A 79 1.61 7.79 -3.54
CA PRO A 79 2.79 7.61 -2.71
C PRO A 79 2.50 6.70 -1.52
N PHE A 80 3.52 5.94 -1.11
CA PHE A 80 3.53 5.11 0.10
C PHE A 80 4.62 5.59 1.06
N TYR A 81 4.30 5.71 2.34
CA TYR A 81 5.22 6.20 3.36
C TYR A 81 5.52 5.10 4.38
N PRO A 82 6.72 5.08 4.98
CA PRO A 82 7.79 6.09 4.89
C PRO A 82 8.55 6.06 3.55
N GLN A 83 9.03 7.24 3.12
CA GLN A 83 9.96 7.39 1.99
C GLN A 83 11.39 7.31 2.52
N GLU A 84 12.35 6.87 1.71
CA GLU A 84 13.77 7.05 2.04
C GLU A 84 14.22 8.45 1.63
N GLU A 85 15.15 9.03 2.40
CA GLU A 85 15.81 10.30 2.04
C GLU A 85 16.86 10.12 0.93
N SER A 86 17.04 8.89 0.41
CA SER A 86 17.99 8.56 -0.66
C SER A 86 17.34 8.65 -2.04
N ASP A 87 18.01 8.08 -3.04
CA ASP A 87 17.51 7.83 -4.39
C ASP A 87 16.31 6.86 -4.48
N LYS A 88 15.73 6.40 -3.37
CA LYS A 88 14.63 5.42 -3.35
C LYS A 88 13.36 6.00 -2.77
N THR A 89 12.26 5.76 -3.46
CA THR A 89 10.91 6.12 -3.02
C THR A 89 9.96 4.95 -3.21
N TYR A 90 8.80 5.00 -2.56
CA TYR A 90 7.79 3.96 -2.62
C TYR A 90 6.45 4.52 -3.06
N LYS A 91 5.76 3.76 -3.92
CA LYS A 91 4.39 4.03 -4.33
C LYS A 91 3.57 2.76 -4.30
N ILE A 92 2.27 2.91 -4.15
CA ILE A 92 1.31 1.82 -4.33
C ILE A 92 0.56 2.05 -5.62
N GLN A 93 0.38 0.96 -6.36
CA GLN A 93 -0.51 0.89 -7.51
C GLN A 93 -1.66 -0.08 -7.18
N VAL A 94 -2.90 0.36 -7.37
CA VAL A 94 -4.09 -0.46 -7.18
C VAL A 94 -4.84 -0.57 -8.49
N VAL A 95 -5.03 -1.80 -8.96
CA VAL A 95 -5.80 -2.08 -10.19
C VAL A 95 -7.29 -1.89 -9.90
N TYR A 96 -7.98 -1.08 -10.69
CA TYR A 96 -9.36 -0.67 -10.42
C TYR A 96 -10.34 -1.85 -10.33
N GLN A 97 -10.32 -2.77 -11.30
CA GLN A 97 -11.32 -3.83 -11.33
C GLN A 97 -11.08 -4.94 -10.30
N THR A 98 -9.81 -5.28 -10.04
CA THR A 98 -9.45 -6.43 -9.20
C THR A 98 -9.03 -6.03 -7.79
N GLN A 99 -8.79 -4.74 -7.56
CA GLN A 99 -8.23 -4.18 -6.32
C GLN A 99 -6.90 -4.84 -5.90
N VAL A 100 -6.20 -5.44 -6.86
CA VAL A 100 -4.85 -5.98 -6.61
C VAL A 100 -3.91 -4.80 -6.43
N ALA A 101 -3.23 -4.80 -5.29
CA ALA A 101 -2.28 -3.77 -4.89
C ALA A 101 -0.83 -4.25 -5.05
N TYR A 102 -0.01 -3.39 -5.65
CA TYR A 102 1.42 -3.58 -5.79
C TYR A 102 2.14 -2.48 -5.04
N LEU A 103 3.04 -2.86 -4.13
CA LEU A 103 4.05 -1.93 -3.61
C LEU A 103 5.21 -1.89 -4.59
N ILE A 104 5.58 -0.69 -5.02
CA ILE A 104 6.60 -0.45 -6.04
C ILE A 104 7.69 0.41 -5.43
N GLU A 105 8.93 -0.08 -5.49
CA GLU A 105 10.13 0.69 -5.23
C GLU A 105 10.53 1.44 -6.51
N VAL A 106 10.73 2.73 -6.38
CA VAL A 106 11.17 3.63 -7.44
C VAL A 106 12.57 4.10 -7.10
N THR A 107 13.54 3.80 -7.96
CA THR A 107 14.94 4.24 -7.79
C THR A 107 15.27 5.33 -8.82
N GLN A 108 15.81 6.45 -8.36
CA GLN A 108 16.23 7.59 -9.16
C GLN A 108 17.67 8.02 -8.82
N SER A 109 18.65 7.50 -9.56
CA SER A 109 20.08 7.75 -9.30
C SER A 109 20.83 8.11 -10.57
N GLN A 110 21.58 9.23 -10.55
CA GLN A 110 22.42 9.68 -11.68
C GLN A 110 21.70 9.73 -13.03
N GLY A 111 20.43 10.17 -13.04
CA GLY A 111 19.61 10.26 -14.26
C GLY A 111 18.98 8.93 -14.72
N LYS A 112 19.20 7.83 -13.99
CA LYS A 112 18.50 6.56 -14.23
C LYS A 112 17.24 6.48 -13.40
N TYR A 113 16.16 6.00 -14.02
CA TYR A 113 14.87 5.75 -13.39
C TYR A 113 14.52 4.27 -13.54
N SER A 114 14.14 3.63 -12.45
CA SER A 114 13.64 2.25 -12.47
C SER A 114 12.51 2.06 -11.46
N GLU A 115 11.52 1.26 -11.84
CA GLU A 115 10.45 0.80 -10.96
C GLU A 115 10.55 -0.71 -10.79
N SER A 116 10.31 -1.22 -9.59
CA SER A 116 10.33 -2.64 -9.31
C SER A 116 9.32 -3.00 -8.24
N ASN A 117 8.55 -4.06 -8.48
CA ASN A 117 7.59 -4.56 -7.51
C ASN A 117 8.32 -5.15 -6.30
N CYS A 118 7.83 -4.83 -5.10
CA CYS A 118 8.22 -5.52 -3.88
C CYS A 118 7.50 -6.88 -3.83
N ASN A 119 8.22 -7.91 -3.38
CA ASN A 119 7.68 -9.26 -3.29
C ASN A 119 6.89 -9.45 -2.00
N ARG A 120 5.66 -9.94 -2.11
CA ARG A 120 4.80 -10.26 -0.96
C ARG A 120 5.06 -11.70 -0.49
N PHE A 121 5.37 -11.88 0.79
CA PHE A 121 5.60 -13.17 1.45
C PHE A 121 4.64 -13.36 2.63
#